data_AF-A0A3L7MU73-F1
#
_entry.id   AF-A0A3L7MU73-F1
#
_cell.length_a   1.000
_cell.length_b   1.000
_cell.length_c   1.000
_cell.angle_alpha   90.00
_cell.angle_beta   90.00
_cell.angle_gamma   90.00
#
_symmetry.space_group_name_H-M   'P 1'
#
loop_
_entity.id
_entity.type
_entity.pdbx_description
1 polymer ?
#
loop_
_entity_poly.entity_id
_entity_poly.type
_entity_poly.pdbx_seq_one_letter_code
_entity_poly.pdbx_strand_id
1 'polypeptide(L)'
;MNRTAFLILLFAVYPLVAADKDWVPSKVVAIKGKQVEDLTIKERTYEIFEHDVKPEWGYKAPQQDNFVVIHPKKDRKNAPLYVVLHSAGHDVISCVKCTRMVGNHDIYHTPDDFYALYVDCRRNQGDWWWGGMHINDANLTKKNSGGSPTSAEKRVMDTVQWVIKKYEIDPNRVYLGGNSMGGSGTLGIGMRNGDVFAAIKANVPAGIEHVSQRMFFPPLSVPENVKLPDPPIVIDYSGQNDSWSVGHDRFAKAMNDRKYALYFYWGPFGHANNHANIEKVNDLVNSFDWLSVKKNEAYPVFANGDNNSKMPWPDVKSEKPAVSGEINAFYRWKNISDTKDKLEMSLFLVSSKELKTSFKIPEVSTADVSVRRLQNLNFKPGEAFKWAYGETKGDGKADAEGVITIPAVKVAGQTTTLTISK
;
A
#
# COMPACT_ATOMS: atom_id res chain seq x y z
N MET A 1 -12.76 -58.39 -23.13
CA MET A 1 -12.08 -57.13 -23.52
C MET A 1 -13.10 -56.01 -23.48
N ASN A 2 -12.94 -55.06 -22.55
CA ASN A 2 -13.23 -53.63 -22.73
C ASN A 2 -12.93 -52.92 -21.41
N ARG A 3 -11.82 -52.18 -21.41
CA ARG A 3 -11.41 -51.27 -20.35
C ARG A 3 -12.08 -49.93 -20.61
N THR A 4 -12.98 -49.50 -19.74
CA THR A 4 -13.51 -48.13 -19.78
C THR A 4 -12.76 -47.32 -18.73
N ALA A 5 -11.87 -46.44 -19.19
CA ALA A 5 -11.13 -45.51 -18.34
C ALA A 5 -12.08 -44.38 -17.90
N PHE A 6 -12.22 -44.19 -16.59
CA PHE A 6 -12.86 -43.01 -16.01
C PHE A 6 -11.86 -41.85 -16.01
N LEU A 7 -12.04 -40.88 -16.91
CA LEU A 7 -11.40 -39.57 -16.80
C LEU A 7 -12.15 -38.76 -15.74
N ILE A 8 -11.50 -38.46 -14.62
CA ILE A 8 -11.97 -37.48 -13.65
C ILE A 8 -11.50 -36.10 -14.13
N LEU A 9 -12.42 -35.30 -14.67
CA LEU A 9 -12.19 -33.87 -14.91
C LEU A 9 -12.22 -33.13 -13.58
N LEU A 10 -11.05 -32.66 -13.13
CA LEU A 10 -10.91 -31.66 -12.08
C LEU A 10 -11.37 -30.30 -12.63
N PHE A 11 -12.59 -29.89 -12.28
CA PHE A 11 -13.03 -28.51 -12.49
C PHE A 11 -12.35 -27.61 -11.46
N ALA A 12 -11.35 -26.84 -11.91
CA ALA A 12 -10.90 -25.67 -11.18
C ALA A 12 -12.03 -24.63 -11.22
N VAL A 13 -12.77 -24.50 -10.11
CA VAL A 13 -13.79 -23.46 -9.95
C VAL A 13 -13.09 -22.15 -9.69
N TYR A 14 -12.78 -21.41 -10.76
CA TYR A 14 -12.57 -19.97 -10.64
C TYR A 14 -13.94 -19.36 -10.32
N PRO A 15 -14.07 -18.46 -9.32
CA PRO A 15 -15.27 -17.65 -9.22
C PRO A 15 -15.35 -16.80 -10.48
N LEU A 16 -16.26 -17.19 -11.39
CA LEU A 16 -16.73 -16.33 -12.46
C LEU A 16 -17.36 -15.11 -11.78
N VAL A 17 -16.62 -14.00 -11.74
CA VAL A 17 -17.23 -12.69 -11.57
C VAL A 17 -18.17 -12.54 -12.76
N ALA A 18 -19.47 -12.45 -12.49
CA ALA A 18 -20.48 -12.19 -13.50
C ALA A 18 -20.02 -11.00 -14.33
N ALA A 19 -20.06 -11.13 -15.66
CA ALA A 19 -19.71 -10.06 -16.57
C ALA A 19 -20.70 -8.90 -16.36
N ASP A 20 -20.32 -7.96 -15.50
CA ASP A 20 -20.96 -6.66 -15.39
C ASP A 20 -21.00 -6.05 -16.80
N LYS A 21 -22.17 -5.53 -17.21
CA LYS A 21 -22.29 -4.72 -18.42
C LYS A 21 -21.19 -3.66 -18.39
N ASP A 22 -20.21 -3.78 -19.28
CA ASP A 22 -18.91 -3.13 -19.12
C ASP A 22 -19.10 -1.61 -18.96
N TRP A 23 -18.74 -1.07 -17.80
CA TRP A 23 -18.42 0.34 -17.68
C TRP A 23 -17.16 0.57 -18.51
N VAL A 24 -17.29 1.30 -19.62
CA VAL A 24 -16.21 1.55 -20.58
C VAL A 24 -15.93 3.05 -20.63
N PRO A 25 -14.84 3.51 -20.00
CA PRO A 25 -14.32 4.86 -20.19
C PRO A 25 -14.03 5.16 -21.67
N SER A 26 -14.33 6.38 -22.08
CA SER A 26 -14.09 6.87 -23.44
C SER A 26 -12.71 7.52 -23.53
N LYS A 27 -11.90 7.12 -24.52
CA LYS A 27 -10.62 7.78 -24.80
C LYS A 27 -10.90 9.17 -25.37
N VAL A 28 -10.24 10.20 -24.84
CA VAL A 28 -10.41 11.60 -25.22
C VAL A 28 -9.07 12.28 -25.50
N VAL A 29 -9.09 13.35 -26.28
CA VAL A 29 -7.93 14.24 -26.51
C VAL A 29 -8.15 15.64 -25.94
N ALA A 30 -9.37 15.93 -25.49
CA ALA A 30 -9.78 17.20 -24.92
C ALA A 30 -10.59 16.96 -23.64
N ILE A 31 -10.39 17.79 -22.63
CA ILE A 31 -11.17 17.81 -21.40
C ILE A 31 -11.99 19.10 -21.38
N LYS A 32 -13.32 18.99 -21.21
CA LYS A 32 -14.25 20.14 -21.26
C LYS A 32 -14.09 21.01 -22.52
N GLY A 33 -13.89 20.37 -23.67
CA GLY A 33 -13.71 21.05 -24.96
C GLY A 33 -12.36 21.75 -25.14
N LYS A 34 -11.43 21.63 -24.20
CA LYS A 34 -10.07 22.17 -24.31
C LYS A 34 -9.10 21.04 -24.60
N GLN A 35 -8.33 21.17 -25.68
CA GLN A 35 -7.22 20.27 -25.98
C GLN A 35 -6.28 20.19 -24.79
N VAL A 36 -5.93 18.96 -24.39
CA VAL A 36 -4.96 18.75 -23.32
C VAL A 36 -3.58 18.96 -23.91
N GLU A 37 -2.74 19.73 -23.22
CA GLU A 37 -1.33 19.87 -23.58
C GLU A 37 -0.64 18.49 -23.55
N ASP A 38 0.38 18.31 -24.37
CA ASP A 38 1.16 17.07 -24.44
C ASP A 38 1.62 16.57 -23.05
N LEU A 39 1.23 15.35 -22.69
CA LEU A 39 1.60 14.71 -21.42
C LEU A 39 2.74 13.70 -21.57
N THR A 40 3.50 13.74 -22.67
CA THR A 40 4.65 12.86 -22.86
C THR A 40 5.67 13.05 -21.74
N ILE A 41 6.02 11.96 -21.03
CA ILE A 41 7.01 11.92 -19.96
C ILE A 41 8.04 10.85 -20.31
N LYS A 42 9.34 11.19 -20.32
CA LYS A 42 10.44 10.22 -20.54
C LYS A 42 10.27 9.33 -21.79
N GLU A 43 9.78 9.92 -22.89
CA GLU A 43 9.50 9.21 -24.16
C GLU A 43 8.39 8.15 -24.07
N ARG A 44 7.58 8.17 -23.00
CA ARG A 44 6.46 7.24 -22.81
C ARG A 44 5.18 7.81 -23.41
N THR A 45 4.39 6.95 -24.04
CA THR A 45 3.08 7.32 -24.57
C THR A 45 2.03 7.36 -23.47
N TYR A 46 0.95 8.11 -23.70
CA TYR A 46 -0.15 8.24 -22.76
C TYR A 46 -1.50 8.18 -23.45
N GLU A 47 -2.52 7.87 -22.67
CA GLU A 47 -3.93 7.91 -23.06
C GLU A 47 -4.72 8.63 -21.98
N ILE A 48 -5.66 9.48 -22.40
CA ILE A 48 -6.58 10.18 -21.50
C ILE A 48 -7.94 9.56 -21.69
N PHE A 49 -8.59 9.24 -20.57
CA PHE A 49 -9.93 8.69 -20.56
C PHE A 49 -10.85 9.61 -19.76
N GLU A 50 -12.08 9.75 -20.24
CA GLU A 50 -13.21 10.32 -19.52
C GLU A 50 -14.20 9.18 -19.24
N HIS A 51 -14.87 9.23 -18.10
CA HIS A 51 -15.90 8.25 -17.80
C HIS A 51 -17.13 8.92 -17.20
N ASP A 52 -18.29 8.29 -17.42
CA ASP A 52 -19.52 8.60 -16.72
C ASP A 52 -19.62 7.79 -15.41
N VAL A 53 -20.77 7.89 -14.74
CA VAL A 53 -21.06 7.20 -13.48
C VAL A 53 -21.52 5.77 -13.72
N LYS A 54 -20.97 4.85 -12.94
CA LYS A 54 -21.56 3.54 -12.70
C LYS A 54 -22.60 3.62 -11.56
N PRO A 55 -23.86 3.18 -11.74
CA PRO A 55 -24.90 3.26 -10.70
C PRO A 55 -24.46 2.66 -9.34
N GLU A 56 -23.66 1.61 -9.36
CA GLU A 56 -23.17 0.85 -8.19
C GLU A 56 -22.23 1.70 -7.30
N TRP A 57 -21.66 2.77 -7.84
CA TRP A 57 -20.88 3.73 -7.06
C TRP A 57 -21.77 4.53 -6.10
N GLY A 58 -23.06 4.67 -6.39
CA GLY A 58 -24.04 5.31 -5.50
C GLY A 58 -23.95 6.82 -5.44
N TYR A 59 -23.49 7.47 -6.52
CA TYR A 59 -23.54 8.93 -6.61
C TYR A 59 -24.98 9.44 -6.64
N LYS A 60 -25.24 10.55 -5.93
CA LYS A 60 -26.56 11.20 -5.92
C LYS A 60 -26.89 11.89 -7.24
N ALA A 61 -25.88 12.32 -7.98
CA ALA A 61 -26.01 12.97 -9.28
C ALA A 61 -24.97 12.38 -10.25
N PRO A 62 -25.29 12.30 -11.56
CA PRO A 62 -24.30 11.94 -12.57
C PRO A 62 -23.10 12.88 -12.50
N GLN A 63 -21.92 12.32 -12.62
CA GLN A 63 -20.65 13.00 -12.57
C GLN A 63 -19.66 12.40 -13.56
N GLN A 64 -18.74 13.23 -14.04
CA GLN A 64 -17.70 12.80 -14.97
C GLN A 64 -16.35 13.15 -14.36
N ASP A 65 -15.40 12.24 -14.45
CA ASP A 65 -14.00 12.48 -14.12
C ASP A 65 -13.11 12.00 -15.26
N ASN A 66 -11.84 12.36 -15.19
CA ASN A 66 -10.83 11.89 -16.13
C ASN A 66 -9.78 11.05 -15.41
N PHE A 67 -9.07 10.23 -16.17
CA PHE A 67 -7.83 9.62 -15.72
C PHE A 67 -6.84 9.51 -16.88
N VAL A 68 -5.56 9.40 -16.55
CA VAL A 68 -4.47 9.26 -17.51
C VAL A 68 -3.77 7.93 -17.29
N VAL A 69 -3.57 7.20 -18.36
CA VAL A 69 -2.73 5.99 -18.38
C VAL A 69 -1.44 6.31 -19.14
N ILE A 70 -0.28 6.11 -18.51
CA ILE A 70 1.03 6.20 -19.16
C ILE A 70 1.55 4.78 -19.38
N HIS A 71 1.95 4.46 -20.60
CA HIS A 71 2.46 3.15 -21.00
C HIS A 71 3.92 2.96 -20.56
N PRO A 72 4.41 1.73 -20.34
CA PRO A 72 5.83 1.50 -20.14
C PRO A 72 6.63 1.97 -21.36
N LYS A 73 7.89 2.37 -21.16
CA LYS A 73 8.80 2.79 -22.24
C LYS A 73 9.03 1.67 -23.27
N LYS A 74 8.96 0.42 -22.82
CA LYS A 74 9.00 -0.78 -23.65
C LYS A 74 7.79 -1.64 -23.32
N ASP A 75 6.98 -1.92 -24.33
CA ASP A 75 5.82 -2.80 -24.17
C ASP A 75 6.25 -4.19 -23.68
N ARG A 76 5.51 -4.69 -22.70
CA ARG A 76 5.67 -6.05 -22.18
C ARG A 76 4.33 -6.56 -21.67
N LYS A 77 4.11 -7.88 -21.83
CA LYS A 77 2.99 -8.57 -21.18
C LYS A 77 3.18 -8.56 -19.67
N ASN A 78 2.07 -8.54 -18.93
CA ASN A 78 2.08 -8.59 -17.47
C ASN A 78 3.05 -7.53 -16.89
N ALA A 79 2.98 -6.32 -17.45
CA ALA A 79 3.64 -5.17 -16.87
C ALA A 79 3.01 -4.86 -15.50
N PRO A 80 3.78 -4.43 -14.50
CA PRO A 80 3.22 -3.91 -13.26
C PRO A 80 2.43 -2.62 -13.46
N LEU A 81 1.59 -2.27 -12.49
CA LEU A 81 0.83 -1.01 -12.46
C LEU A 81 1.17 -0.17 -11.23
N TYR A 82 1.50 1.09 -11.44
CA TYR A 82 1.61 2.11 -10.40
C TYR A 82 0.41 3.07 -10.49
N VAL A 83 -0.42 3.10 -9.45
CA VAL A 83 -1.56 4.02 -9.33
C VAL A 83 -1.16 5.25 -8.51
N VAL A 84 -1.52 6.45 -8.97
CA VAL A 84 -1.15 7.73 -8.36
C VAL A 84 -2.39 8.52 -7.95
N LEU A 85 -2.44 8.93 -6.69
CA LEU A 85 -3.42 9.87 -6.15
C LEU A 85 -2.77 11.24 -5.94
N HIS A 86 -3.34 12.28 -6.57
CA HIS A 86 -2.81 13.64 -6.49
C HIS A 86 -3.13 14.36 -5.15
N SER A 87 -2.28 15.32 -4.80
CA SER A 87 -2.43 16.23 -3.66
C SER A 87 -3.57 17.23 -3.85
N ALA A 88 -3.96 17.90 -2.76
CA ALA A 88 -4.83 19.07 -2.83
C ALA A 88 -4.17 20.17 -3.66
N GLY A 89 -4.97 20.93 -4.41
CA GLY A 89 -4.46 21.95 -5.35
C GLY A 89 -4.09 21.42 -6.74
N HIS A 90 -4.11 20.10 -6.94
CA HIS A 90 -3.89 19.46 -8.23
C HIS A 90 -5.19 18.88 -8.82
N ASP A 91 -5.08 18.54 -10.10
CA ASP A 91 -5.95 17.65 -10.88
C ASP A 91 -5.05 16.59 -11.56
N VAL A 92 -5.66 15.63 -12.26
CA VAL A 92 -4.90 14.58 -12.95
C VAL A 92 -3.85 15.12 -13.94
N ILE A 93 -4.13 16.22 -14.64
CA ILE A 93 -3.24 16.77 -15.66
C ILE A 93 -2.01 17.42 -15.03
N SER A 94 -2.22 18.30 -14.05
CA SER A 94 -1.13 18.92 -13.30
C SER A 94 -0.32 17.90 -12.52
N CYS A 95 -0.95 16.83 -12.01
CA CYS A 95 -0.26 15.71 -11.36
C CYS A 95 0.73 15.02 -12.30
N VAL A 96 0.32 14.70 -13.53
CA VAL A 96 1.23 14.14 -14.55
C VAL A 96 2.34 15.12 -14.89
N LYS A 97 2.04 16.42 -15.02
CA LYS A 97 3.07 17.43 -15.34
C LYS A 97 4.12 17.59 -14.24
N CYS A 98 3.79 17.33 -12.97
CA CYS A 98 4.78 17.33 -11.89
C CYS A 98 5.94 16.36 -12.18
N THR A 99 5.69 15.25 -12.89
CA THR A 99 6.72 14.24 -13.17
C THR A 99 7.70 14.63 -14.28
N ARG A 100 7.56 15.82 -14.88
CA ARG A 100 8.54 16.36 -15.85
C ARG A 100 9.87 16.75 -15.19
N MET A 101 9.87 17.00 -13.89
CA MET A 101 11.04 17.48 -13.16
C MET A 101 11.29 16.60 -11.93
N VAL A 102 12.52 16.09 -11.79
CA VAL A 102 12.99 15.47 -10.56
C VAL A 102 12.97 16.52 -9.44
N GLY A 103 12.54 16.12 -8.25
CA GLY A 103 12.38 17.02 -7.11
C GLY A 103 11.01 17.71 -7.04
N ASN A 104 10.06 17.33 -7.89
CA ASN A 104 8.69 17.84 -7.86
C ASN A 104 7.71 16.68 -7.70
N HIS A 105 7.17 16.52 -6.49
CA HIS A 105 6.32 15.39 -6.13
C HIS A 105 6.91 14.05 -6.56
N ASP A 106 8.10 13.73 -6.06
CA ASP A 106 8.86 12.56 -6.52
C ASP A 106 8.11 11.24 -6.37
N ILE A 107 7.15 11.15 -5.44
CA ILE A 107 6.28 9.98 -5.31
C ILE A 107 5.36 9.74 -6.53
N TYR A 108 5.11 10.75 -7.36
CA TYR A 108 4.36 10.58 -8.61
C TYR A 108 5.20 9.95 -9.71
N HIS A 109 6.52 9.95 -9.60
CA HIS A 109 7.41 9.43 -10.65
C HIS A 109 7.36 7.90 -10.67
N THR A 110 6.66 7.36 -11.66
CA THR A 110 6.55 5.92 -11.86
C THR A 110 7.74 5.34 -12.65
N PRO A 111 8.16 4.09 -12.41
CA PRO A 111 9.23 3.44 -13.17
C PRO A 111 8.91 3.30 -14.65
N ASP A 112 9.96 3.23 -15.48
CA ASP A 112 9.83 3.19 -16.94
C ASP A 112 9.26 1.87 -17.46
N ASP A 113 9.34 0.78 -16.69
CA ASP A 113 8.83 -0.55 -17.06
C ASP A 113 7.43 -0.86 -16.52
N PHE A 114 6.73 0.15 -15.98
CA PHE A 114 5.40 0.04 -15.39
C PHE A 114 4.38 0.77 -16.26
N TYR A 115 3.14 0.29 -16.27
CA TYR A 115 2.01 1.20 -16.54
C TYR A 115 1.83 2.13 -15.34
N ALA A 116 1.43 3.37 -15.62
CA ALA A 116 1.03 4.31 -14.59
C ALA A 116 -0.42 4.73 -14.79
N LEU A 117 -1.21 4.74 -13.71
CA LEU A 117 -2.58 5.25 -13.70
C LEU A 117 -2.65 6.47 -12.78
N TYR A 118 -2.91 7.64 -13.34
CA TYR A 118 -3.21 8.85 -12.60
C TYR A 118 -4.71 9.08 -12.63
N VAL A 119 -5.37 9.09 -11.49
CA VAL A 119 -6.81 9.34 -11.39
C VAL A 119 -7.09 10.79 -10.99
N ASP A 120 -8.26 11.31 -11.37
CA ASP A 120 -8.74 12.62 -10.92
C ASP A 120 -9.76 12.50 -9.78
N CYS A 121 -9.82 13.50 -8.93
CA CYS A 121 -10.97 13.77 -8.04
C CYS A 121 -11.37 15.25 -8.03
N ARG A 122 -10.72 16.09 -8.84
CA ARG A 122 -10.90 17.55 -8.79
C ARG A 122 -12.18 18.01 -9.49
N ARG A 123 -12.57 17.34 -10.57
CA ARG A 123 -13.75 17.75 -11.37
C ARG A 123 -15.04 17.63 -10.57
N ASN A 124 -15.11 16.69 -9.63
CA ASN A 124 -16.27 16.49 -8.75
C ASN A 124 -15.94 16.83 -7.30
N GLN A 125 -16.45 17.96 -6.81
CA GLN A 125 -16.21 18.42 -5.42
C GLN A 125 -16.61 17.37 -4.36
N GLY A 126 -17.57 16.50 -4.67
CA GLY A 126 -17.99 15.41 -3.81
C GLY A 126 -16.93 14.34 -3.56
N ASP A 127 -16.00 14.17 -4.49
CA ASP A 127 -14.88 13.22 -4.47
C ASP A 127 -13.65 13.78 -3.76
N TRP A 128 -13.66 15.07 -3.40
CA TRP A 128 -12.52 15.73 -2.77
C TRP A 128 -12.05 14.95 -1.55
N TRP A 129 -10.73 14.93 -1.35
CA TRP A 129 -10.07 14.05 -0.38
C TRP A 129 -10.19 12.56 -0.67
N TRP A 130 -10.43 12.19 -1.94
CA TRP A 130 -10.60 10.81 -2.38
C TRP A 130 -11.75 10.07 -1.68
N GLY A 131 -12.80 10.82 -1.31
CA GLY A 131 -13.92 10.32 -0.49
C GLY A 131 -13.55 10.07 0.99
N GLY A 132 -12.36 10.50 1.42
CA GLY A 132 -11.86 10.43 2.77
C GLY A 132 -12.17 11.67 3.62
N MET A 133 -11.41 11.86 4.69
CA MET A 133 -11.57 13.01 5.59
C MET A 133 -10.26 13.39 6.28
N HIS A 134 -10.29 14.52 6.98
CA HIS A 134 -9.19 14.95 7.84
C HIS A 134 -9.71 15.70 9.08
N ILE A 135 -8.89 15.74 10.14
CA ILE A 135 -9.30 16.25 11.46
C ILE A 135 -9.73 17.73 11.44
N ASN A 136 -9.16 18.53 10.52
CA ASN A 136 -9.44 19.96 10.41
C ASN A 136 -10.76 20.32 9.68
N ASP A 137 -11.56 19.35 9.21
CA ASP A 137 -12.87 19.60 8.60
C ASP A 137 -13.94 18.67 9.20
N ALA A 138 -14.74 19.23 10.11
CA ALA A 138 -15.80 18.52 10.79
C ALA A 138 -16.95 18.10 9.85
N ASN A 139 -17.22 18.86 8.79
CA ASN A 139 -18.27 18.53 7.83
C ASN A 139 -17.85 17.36 6.95
N LEU A 140 -16.60 17.38 6.47
CA LEU A 140 -16.03 16.29 5.70
C LEU A 140 -15.94 15.02 6.55
N THR A 141 -15.48 15.14 7.80
CA THR A 141 -15.47 14.03 8.77
C THR A 141 -16.87 13.46 8.96
N LYS A 142 -17.87 14.30 9.26
CA LYS A 142 -19.26 13.85 9.44
C LYS A 142 -19.82 13.14 8.20
N LYS A 143 -19.49 13.64 7.00
CA LYS A 143 -19.96 13.10 5.73
C LYS A 143 -19.34 11.72 5.42
N ASN A 144 -18.04 11.57 5.65
CA ASN A 144 -17.26 10.45 5.11
C ASN A 144 -16.81 9.43 6.18
N SER A 145 -17.18 9.62 7.45
CA SER A 145 -16.93 8.67 8.54
C SER A 145 -17.58 7.31 8.30
N GLY A 146 -17.03 6.27 8.93
CA GLY A 146 -17.45 4.89 8.81
C GLY A 146 -16.54 4.06 7.89
N GLY A 147 -16.64 2.73 7.99
CA GLY A 147 -15.76 1.84 7.23
C GLY A 147 -16.23 1.50 5.82
N SER A 148 -17.43 1.88 5.41
CA SER A 148 -17.93 1.57 4.07
C SER A 148 -17.25 2.44 3.00
N PRO A 149 -16.83 1.88 1.85
CA PRO A 149 -16.31 2.67 0.74
C PRO A 149 -17.34 3.67 0.21
N THR A 150 -16.89 4.90 0.03
CA THR A 150 -17.65 5.98 -0.61
C THR A 150 -17.69 5.80 -2.13
N SER A 151 -18.50 6.62 -2.80
CA SER A 151 -18.62 6.62 -4.25
C SER A 151 -17.28 6.91 -4.95
N ALA A 152 -16.46 7.82 -4.40
CA ALA A 152 -15.13 8.14 -4.93
C ALA A 152 -14.18 6.94 -4.86
N GLU A 153 -14.18 6.22 -3.74
CA GLU A 153 -13.32 5.05 -3.54
C GLU A 153 -13.74 3.90 -4.46
N LYS A 154 -15.06 3.66 -4.60
CA LYS A 154 -15.58 2.67 -5.56
C LYS A 154 -15.19 3.01 -7.01
N ARG A 155 -15.29 4.28 -7.40
CA ARG A 155 -14.85 4.76 -8.72
C ARG A 155 -13.36 4.54 -8.94
N VAL A 156 -12.52 4.88 -7.95
CA VAL A 156 -11.08 4.66 -8.04
C VAL A 156 -10.79 3.18 -8.23
N MET A 157 -11.40 2.30 -7.43
CA MET A 157 -11.18 0.85 -7.55
C MET A 157 -11.68 0.29 -8.87
N ASP A 158 -12.85 0.70 -9.38
CA ASP A 158 -13.33 0.25 -10.70
C ASP A 158 -12.44 0.75 -11.84
N THR A 159 -11.90 1.98 -11.75
CA THR A 159 -10.89 2.49 -12.69
C THR A 159 -9.63 1.62 -12.68
N VAL A 160 -9.12 1.27 -11.49
CA VAL A 160 -7.95 0.38 -11.35
C VAL A 160 -8.23 -0.99 -11.96
N GLN A 161 -9.37 -1.60 -11.66
CA GLN A 161 -9.76 -2.89 -12.22
C GLN A 161 -9.90 -2.87 -13.74
N TRP A 162 -10.47 -1.78 -14.28
CA TRP A 162 -10.58 -1.60 -15.72
C TRP A 162 -9.20 -1.51 -16.38
N VAL A 163 -8.25 -0.76 -15.82
CA VAL A 163 -6.86 -0.69 -16.32
C VAL A 163 -6.18 -2.05 -16.24
N ILE A 164 -6.35 -2.79 -15.14
CA ILE A 164 -5.80 -4.15 -14.99
C ILE A 164 -6.28 -5.05 -16.12
N LYS A 165 -7.58 -5.07 -16.39
CA LYS A 165 -8.19 -5.87 -17.48
C LYS A 165 -7.76 -5.37 -18.86
N LYS A 166 -7.77 -4.05 -19.10
CA LYS A 166 -7.54 -3.42 -20.41
C LYS A 166 -6.12 -3.64 -20.94
N TYR A 167 -5.13 -3.61 -20.05
CA TYR A 167 -3.70 -3.67 -20.42
C TYR A 167 -3.01 -4.97 -19.98
N GLU A 168 -3.78 -5.97 -19.54
CA GLU A 168 -3.25 -7.27 -19.08
C GLU A 168 -2.13 -7.09 -18.04
N ILE A 169 -2.40 -6.24 -17.04
CA ILE A 169 -1.47 -5.95 -15.94
C ILE A 169 -1.24 -7.23 -15.12
N ASP A 170 -0.02 -7.40 -14.59
CA ASP A 170 0.22 -8.45 -13.58
C ASP A 170 -0.59 -8.13 -12.30
N PRO A 171 -1.64 -8.92 -11.97
CA PRO A 171 -2.51 -8.62 -10.83
C PRO A 171 -1.80 -8.82 -9.48
N ASN A 172 -0.59 -9.37 -9.46
CA ASN A 172 0.22 -9.51 -8.26
C ASN A 172 1.18 -8.34 -8.05
N ARG A 173 1.25 -7.40 -8.99
CA ARG A 173 2.19 -6.27 -9.01
C ARG A 173 1.46 -4.96 -9.32
N VAL A 174 0.50 -4.64 -8.46
CA VAL A 174 -0.24 -3.38 -8.47
C VAL A 174 0.11 -2.59 -7.21
N TYR A 175 0.44 -1.32 -7.38
CA TYR A 175 1.00 -0.46 -6.34
C TYR A 175 0.23 0.87 -6.28
N LEU A 176 0.13 1.48 -5.11
CA LEU A 176 -0.54 2.77 -4.91
C LEU A 176 0.39 3.78 -4.23
N GLY A 177 0.50 4.97 -4.79
CA GLY A 177 1.29 6.07 -4.25
C GLY A 177 0.54 7.40 -4.24
N GLY A 178 0.83 8.25 -3.24
CA GLY A 178 0.24 9.59 -3.19
C GLY A 178 0.91 10.51 -2.17
N ASN A 179 0.80 11.82 -2.41
CA ASN A 179 1.31 12.87 -1.54
C ASN A 179 0.17 13.64 -0.87
N SER A 180 0.34 14.10 0.37
CA SER A 180 -0.62 15.00 1.03
C SER A 180 -2.04 14.41 1.08
N MET A 181 -3.04 15.08 0.51
CA MET A 181 -4.39 14.55 0.27
C MET A 181 -4.37 13.17 -0.41
N GLY A 182 -3.54 13.01 -1.44
CA GLY A 182 -3.30 11.74 -2.11
C GLY A 182 -2.64 10.71 -1.20
N GLY A 183 -1.79 11.13 -0.27
CA GLY A 183 -1.21 10.26 0.76
C GLY A 183 -2.28 9.74 1.74
N SER A 184 -3.18 10.60 2.19
CA SER A 184 -4.36 10.18 3.00
C SER A 184 -5.22 9.18 2.23
N GLY A 185 -5.49 9.46 0.95
CA GLY A 185 -6.21 8.54 0.04
C GLY A 185 -5.48 7.21 -0.14
N THR A 186 -4.16 7.23 -0.26
CA THR A 186 -3.33 6.03 -0.41
C THR A 186 -3.45 5.14 0.81
N LEU A 187 -3.38 5.71 2.01
CA LEU A 187 -3.59 4.93 3.24
C LEU A 187 -5.03 4.43 3.34
N GLY A 188 -6.03 5.28 3.10
CA GLY A 188 -7.45 4.94 3.26
C GLY A 188 -7.97 3.89 2.27
N ILE A 189 -7.72 4.12 0.98
CA ILE A 189 -8.11 3.21 -0.11
C ILE A 189 -7.19 2.00 -0.13
N GLY A 190 -5.87 2.22 -0.10
CA GLY A 190 -4.89 1.15 -0.27
C GLY A 190 -4.99 0.07 0.80
N MET A 191 -5.03 0.46 2.08
CA MET A 191 -5.06 -0.50 3.18
C MET A 191 -6.26 -1.45 3.15
N ARG A 192 -7.41 -0.94 2.69
CA ARG A 192 -8.64 -1.71 2.61
C ARG A 192 -8.66 -2.69 1.43
N ASN A 193 -7.78 -2.52 0.44
CA ASN A 193 -7.81 -3.24 -0.84
C ASN A 193 -6.50 -4.03 -1.07
N GLY A 194 -6.03 -4.75 -0.05
CA GLY A 194 -4.81 -5.59 -0.16
C GLY A 194 -4.97 -6.84 -1.03
N ASP A 195 -6.20 -7.14 -1.46
CA ASP A 195 -6.52 -8.09 -2.53
C ASP A 195 -6.22 -7.54 -3.94
N VAL A 196 -6.04 -6.22 -4.06
CA VAL A 196 -5.62 -5.52 -5.28
C VAL A 196 -4.16 -5.09 -5.17
N PHE A 197 -3.79 -4.37 -4.10
CA PHE A 197 -2.46 -3.77 -3.96
C PHE A 197 -1.47 -4.71 -3.26
N ALA A 198 -0.29 -4.88 -3.87
CA ALA A 198 0.82 -5.62 -3.27
C ALA A 198 1.47 -4.82 -2.14
N ALA A 199 1.76 -3.53 -2.41
CA ALA A 199 2.31 -2.57 -1.47
C ALA A 199 1.82 -1.15 -1.80
N ILE A 200 1.84 -0.26 -0.80
CA ILE A 200 1.45 1.14 -0.93
C ILE A 200 2.50 2.07 -0.32
N LYS A 201 2.65 3.28 -0.87
CA LYS A 201 3.58 4.28 -0.37
C LYS A 201 2.89 5.64 -0.20
N ALA A 202 2.90 6.19 1.02
CA ALA A 202 2.31 7.49 1.32
C ALA A 202 3.42 8.50 1.66
N ASN A 203 3.31 9.71 1.10
CA ASN A 203 4.20 10.83 1.40
C ASN A 203 3.41 11.93 2.11
N VAL A 204 3.84 12.31 3.31
CA VAL A 204 3.22 13.35 4.16
C VAL A 204 1.69 13.27 4.10
N PRO A 205 1.07 12.10 4.34
CA PRO A 205 -0.37 11.92 4.27
C PRO A 205 -1.08 13.01 5.09
N ALA A 206 -2.09 13.63 4.48
CA ALA A 206 -2.83 14.73 5.07
C ALA A 206 -3.84 14.24 6.12
N GLY A 207 -3.32 13.59 7.17
CA GLY A 207 -4.07 12.93 8.23
C GLY A 207 -4.19 11.41 8.05
N ILE A 208 -4.45 10.73 9.17
CA ILE A 208 -4.63 9.27 9.26
C ILE A 208 -6.11 8.87 9.39
N GLU A 209 -7.03 9.83 9.40
CA GLU A 209 -8.45 9.55 9.72
C GLU A 209 -9.16 8.76 8.63
N HIS A 210 -8.75 8.93 7.36
CA HIS A 210 -9.26 8.12 6.28
C HIS A 210 -8.97 6.63 6.50
N VAL A 211 -7.72 6.25 6.78
CA VAL A 211 -7.35 4.85 7.06
C VAL A 211 -7.96 4.34 8.36
N SER A 212 -8.00 5.15 9.42
CA SER A 212 -8.58 4.76 10.70
C SER A 212 -10.05 4.37 10.57
N GLN A 213 -10.82 5.13 9.79
CA GLN A 213 -12.23 4.84 9.54
C GLN A 213 -12.39 3.59 8.65
N ARG A 214 -11.62 3.49 7.56
CA ARG A 214 -11.73 2.37 6.60
C ARG A 214 -11.24 1.03 7.14
N MET A 215 -10.28 1.05 8.06
CA MET A 215 -9.74 -0.16 8.70
C MET A 215 -10.36 -0.45 10.07
N PHE A 216 -11.30 0.40 10.53
CA PHE A 216 -11.91 0.32 11.86
C PHE A 216 -10.87 0.25 12.98
N PHE A 217 -9.86 1.11 12.91
CA PHE A 217 -8.88 1.21 14.00
C PHE A 217 -9.55 1.77 15.26
N PRO A 218 -9.01 1.45 16.46
CA PRO A 218 -9.57 1.91 17.71
C PRO A 218 -9.87 3.42 17.71
N PRO A 219 -11.01 3.85 18.27
CA PRO A 219 -11.94 3.07 19.10
C PRO A 219 -12.98 2.25 18.31
N LEU A 220 -12.90 2.21 16.98
CA LEU A 220 -13.80 1.37 16.17
C LEU A 220 -13.38 -0.11 16.27
N SER A 221 -14.24 -0.98 15.77
CA SER A 221 -13.96 -2.40 15.61
C SER A 221 -14.57 -2.88 14.31
N VAL A 222 -13.93 -3.87 13.68
CA VAL A 222 -14.44 -4.46 12.45
C VAL A 222 -15.79 -5.13 12.75
N PRO A 223 -16.89 -4.73 12.09
CA PRO A 223 -18.18 -5.39 12.28
C PRO A 223 -18.11 -6.88 11.89
N GLU A 224 -18.86 -7.75 12.56
CA GLU A 224 -18.82 -9.21 12.32
C GLU A 224 -19.10 -9.60 10.86
N ASN A 225 -19.92 -8.82 10.16
CA ASN A 225 -20.27 -9.04 8.76
C ASN A 225 -19.29 -8.43 7.75
N VAL A 226 -18.21 -7.79 8.21
CA VAL A 226 -17.18 -7.19 7.36
C VAL A 226 -15.91 -8.03 7.43
N LYS A 227 -15.51 -8.58 6.29
CA LYS A 227 -14.20 -9.23 6.12
C LYS A 227 -13.26 -8.29 5.38
N LEU A 228 -12.17 -7.91 6.03
CA LEU A 228 -11.09 -7.17 5.37
C LEU A 228 -10.11 -8.16 4.71
N PRO A 229 -9.60 -7.87 3.51
CA PRO A 229 -8.50 -8.65 2.95
C PRO A 229 -7.21 -8.44 3.77
N ASP A 230 -6.23 -9.34 3.60
CA ASP A 230 -4.87 -9.12 4.11
C ASP A 230 -4.32 -7.81 3.50
N PRO A 231 -3.92 -6.82 4.32
CA PRO A 231 -3.56 -5.49 3.81
C PRO A 231 -2.24 -5.51 3.01
N PRO A 232 -2.01 -4.51 2.16
CA PRO A 232 -0.70 -4.30 1.53
C PRO A 232 0.40 -4.02 2.55
N ILE A 233 1.66 -4.18 2.13
CA ILE A 233 2.80 -3.62 2.87
C ILE A 233 2.75 -2.10 2.75
N VAL A 234 2.80 -1.40 3.89
CA VAL A 234 2.73 0.06 3.94
C VAL A 234 4.11 0.66 4.10
N ILE A 235 4.40 1.63 3.25
CA ILE A 235 5.53 2.54 3.39
C ILE A 235 4.95 3.92 3.62
N ASP A 236 5.28 4.54 4.74
CA ASP A 236 4.80 5.87 5.09
C ASP A 236 5.98 6.75 5.49
N TYR A 237 5.93 8.02 5.10
CA TYR A 237 6.89 8.99 5.58
C TYR A 237 6.27 10.36 5.78
N SER A 238 6.46 10.90 6.98
CA SER A 238 5.78 12.11 7.45
C SER A 238 6.74 13.12 8.09
N GLY A 239 6.48 14.39 7.87
CA GLY A 239 7.22 15.47 8.53
C GLY A 239 6.72 15.61 9.97
N GLN A 240 7.58 15.45 10.98
CA GLN A 240 7.14 15.63 12.37
C GLN A 240 6.70 17.07 12.66
N ASN A 241 7.33 18.04 11.98
CA ASN A 241 6.98 19.46 12.03
C ASN A 241 5.87 19.83 11.03
N ASP A 242 5.12 18.86 10.52
CA ASP A 242 3.92 19.06 9.72
C ASP A 242 2.68 18.80 10.57
N SER A 243 1.76 19.76 10.64
CA SER A 243 0.50 19.63 11.36
C SER A 243 -0.39 18.48 10.87
N TRP A 244 -0.24 18.04 9.62
CA TRP A 244 -0.98 16.90 9.09
C TRP A 244 -0.51 15.54 9.64
N SER A 245 0.67 15.50 10.24
CA SER A 245 1.24 14.27 10.80
C SER A 245 0.64 13.86 12.15
N VAL A 246 -0.27 14.64 12.72
CA VAL A 246 -0.93 14.31 13.99
C VAL A 246 -1.66 12.96 13.89
N GLY A 247 -1.42 12.09 14.87
CA GLY A 247 -2.07 10.77 14.97
C GLY A 247 -1.28 9.60 14.39
N HIS A 248 -0.09 9.81 13.84
CA HIS A 248 0.74 8.70 13.34
C HIS A 248 1.18 7.72 14.44
N ASP A 249 1.25 8.16 15.71
CA ASP A 249 1.39 7.27 16.87
C ASP A 249 0.24 6.25 16.96
N ARG A 250 -1.00 6.73 16.79
CA ARG A 250 -2.19 5.87 16.77
C ARG A 250 -2.17 4.92 15.57
N PHE A 251 -1.77 5.43 14.41
CA PHE A 251 -1.67 4.61 13.20
C PHE A 251 -0.62 3.49 13.36
N ALA A 252 0.61 3.83 13.77
CA ALA A 252 1.67 2.85 13.99
C ALA A 252 1.31 1.85 15.08
N LYS A 253 0.65 2.29 16.16
CA LYS A 253 0.12 1.39 17.19
C LYS A 253 -0.89 0.42 16.60
N ALA A 254 -1.85 0.90 15.82
CA ALA A 254 -2.86 0.05 15.18
C ALA A 254 -2.24 -0.96 14.21
N MET A 255 -1.23 -0.55 13.42
CA MET A 255 -0.49 -1.44 12.54
C MET A 255 0.23 -2.54 13.34
N ASN A 256 0.89 -2.18 14.45
CA ASN A 256 1.57 -3.14 15.33
C ASN A 256 0.58 -4.12 15.98
N ASP A 257 -0.50 -3.62 16.58
CA ASP A 257 -1.53 -4.42 17.26
C ASP A 257 -2.25 -5.38 16.29
N ARG A 258 -2.53 -4.92 15.07
CA ARG A 258 -3.18 -5.72 14.01
C ARG A 258 -2.19 -6.60 13.24
N LYS A 259 -0.90 -6.55 13.58
CA LYS A 259 0.16 -7.29 12.87
C LYS A 259 0.14 -6.96 11.37
N TYR A 260 0.00 -5.69 11.00
CA TYR A 260 0.06 -5.21 9.62
C TYR A 260 1.45 -4.62 9.33
N ALA A 261 2.00 -4.89 8.14
CA ALA A 261 3.33 -4.44 7.79
C ALA A 261 3.39 -2.92 7.63
N LEU A 262 4.28 -2.29 8.39
CA LEU A 262 4.57 -0.87 8.34
C LEU A 262 6.07 -0.64 8.31
N TYR A 263 6.53 0.08 7.29
CA TYR A 263 7.81 0.78 7.26
C TYR A 263 7.51 2.27 7.35
N PHE A 264 7.89 2.90 8.44
CA PHE A 264 7.54 4.30 8.70
C PHE A 264 8.79 5.14 8.96
N TYR A 265 8.86 6.32 8.36
CA TYR A 265 10.00 7.22 8.46
C TYR A 265 9.53 8.63 8.77
N TRP A 266 10.28 9.35 9.61
CA TRP A 266 9.95 10.76 9.88
C TRP A 266 11.18 11.62 10.04
N GLY A 267 11.00 12.92 9.89
CA GLY A 267 12.06 13.91 10.03
C GLY A 267 11.51 15.34 10.00
N PRO A 268 12.37 16.34 10.26
CA PRO A 268 12.00 17.76 10.28
C PRO A 268 11.83 18.37 8.87
N PHE A 269 11.25 17.64 7.91
CA PHE A 269 11.13 18.09 6.52
C PHE A 269 9.79 18.78 6.17
N GLY A 270 8.91 18.99 7.14
CA GLY A 270 7.61 19.64 6.95
C GLY A 270 6.74 18.89 5.92
N HIS A 271 5.92 19.64 5.18
CA HIS A 271 5.06 19.10 4.13
C HIS A 271 5.78 18.96 2.78
N ALA A 272 7.01 18.42 2.79
CA ALA A 272 7.85 18.33 1.60
C ALA A 272 7.40 17.22 0.63
N ASN A 273 7.70 17.43 -0.66
CA ASN A 273 7.40 16.47 -1.73
C ASN A 273 8.62 16.13 -2.61
N ASN A 274 9.78 16.67 -2.26
CA ASN A 274 11.06 16.49 -2.94
C ASN A 274 11.93 15.53 -2.12
N HIS A 275 12.20 14.34 -2.65
CA HIS A 275 12.98 13.29 -1.98
C HIS A 275 14.38 13.75 -1.66
N ALA A 276 15.08 14.43 -2.57
CA ALA A 276 16.44 14.92 -2.30
C ALA A 276 16.48 15.93 -1.14
N ASN A 277 15.41 16.67 -0.88
CA ASN A 277 15.30 17.53 0.30
C ASN A 277 14.94 16.75 1.57
N ILE A 278 14.05 15.75 1.47
CA ILE A 278 13.67 14.88 2.58
C ILE A 278 14.87 14.04 3.06
N GLU A 279 15.65 13.48 2.12
CA GLU A 279 16.80 12.63 2.37
C GLU A 279 17.97 13.36 3.06
N LYS A 280 18.00 14.70 3.02
CA LYS A 280 18.95 15.50 3.82
C LYS A 280 18.78 15.31 5.32
N VAL A 281 17.58 14.94 5.76
CA VAL A 281 17.26 14.76 7.18
C VAL A 281 16.82 13.34 7.51
N ASN A 282 16.25 12.59 6.56
CA ASN A 282 15.97 11.17 6.71
C ASN A 282 16.20 10.44 5.39
N ASP A 283 17.38 9.81 5.27
CA ASP A 283 17.83 9.07 4.08
C ASP A 283 17.21 7.65 3.94
N LEU A 284 16.26 7.28 4.81
CA LEU A 284 15.61 5.97 4.79
C LEU A 284 14.31 5.92 3.97
N VAL A 285 13.77 7.07 3.55
CA VAL A 285 12.44 7.14 2.87
C VAL A 285 12.35 6.33 1.58
N ASN A 286 13.49 5.98 0.98
CA ASN A 286 13.61 5.14 -0.21
C ASN A 286 14.38 3.82 0.05
N SER A 287 14.67 3.48 1.31
CA SER A 287 15.51 2.33 1.69
C SER A 287 14.85 0.96 1.50
N PHE A 288 13.52 0.91 1.44
CA PHE A 288 12.75 -0.31 1.22
C PHE A 288 12.19 -0.37 -0.21
N ASP A 289 12.60 -1.40 -0.97
CA ASP A 289 12.13 -1.63 -2.34
C ASP A 289 10.73 -2.25 -2.36
N TRP A 290 9.73 -1.40 -2.09
CA TRP A 290 8.33 -1.78 -2.05
C TRP A 290 7.75 -2.22 -3.40
N LEU A 291 8.37 -1.87 -4.52
CA LEU A 291 7.94 -2.27 -5.87
C LEU A 291 8.42 -3.68 -6.26
N SER A 292 9.24 -4.32 -5.41
CA SER A 292 9.58 -5.74 -5.50
C SER A 292 8.53 -6.66 -4.87
N VAL A 293 7.69 -6.14 -3.97
CA VAL A 293 6.67 -6.90 -3.24
C VAL A 293 5.64 -7.45 -4.22
N LYS A 294 5.24 -8.71 -4.02
CA LYS A 294 4.16 -9.35 -4.79
C LYS A 294 3.03 -9.82 -3.89
N LYS A 295 1.82 -9.81 -4.42
CA LYS A 295 0.61 -10.25 -3.71
C LYS A 295 0.54 -11.76 -3.52
N ASN A 296 1.13 -12.53 -4.44
CA ASN A 296 1.19 -14.00 -4.40
C ASN A 296 2.43 -14.53 -3.68
N GLU A 297 2.94 -13.78 -2.72
CA GLU A 297 4.10 -14.15 -1.91
C GLU A 297 3.79 -13.84 -0.44
N ALA A 298 4.17 -14.75 0.45
CA ALA A 298 4.10 -14.51 1.88
C ALA A 298 5.07 -13.40 2.29
N TYR A 299 4.76 -12.70 3.37
CA TYR A 299 5.68 -11.71 3.94
C TYR A 299 5.64 -11.71 5.48
N PRO A 300 6.78 -11.43 6.12
CA PRO A 300 6.83 -11.20 7.54
C PRO A 300 6.35 -9.79 7.88
N VAL A 301 5.71 -9.67 9.03
CA VAL A 301 5.42 -8.42 9.71
C VAL A 301 6.28 -8.38 10.95
N PHE A 302 7.12 -7.34 11.03
CA PHE A 302 7.95 -7.06 12.19
C PHE A 302 7.19 -6.11 13.12
N ALA A 303 6.97 -6.54 14.35
CA ALA A 303 6.31 -5.78 15.40
C ALA A 303 7.21 -5.73 16.64
N ASN A 304 7.04 -4.70 17.48
CA ASN A 304 7.80 -4.54 18.72
C ASN A 304 9.34 -4.62 18.55
N GLY A 305 9.85 -4.14 17.40
CA GLY A 305 11.29 -4.09 17.12
C GLY A 305 12.05 -3.23 18.12
N ASP A 306 13.08 -3.79 18.77
CA ASP A 306 13.90 -3.09 19.77
C ASP A 306 14.83 -1.99 19.19
N ASN A 307 14.96 -1.96 17.86
CA ASN A 307 15.72 -0.95 17.13
C ASN A 307 14.85 0.22 16.64
N ASN A 308 13.52 0.12 16.74
CA ASN A 308 12.62 1.18 16.30
C ASN A 308 12.89 2.47 17.07
N SER A 309 12.86 3.60 16.37
CA SER A 309 13.02 4.90 16.99
C SER A 309 11.81 5.26 17.87
N LYS A 310 12.04 5.99 18.96
CA LYS A 310 10.94 6.52 19.79
C LYS A 310 10.10 7.48 18.95
N MET A 311 8.80 7.18 18.80
CA MET A 311 7.88 8.03 18.05
C MET A 311 7.76 9.42 18.72
N PRO A 312 7.74 10.50 17.92
CA PRO A 312 7.68 11.86 18.45
C PRO A 312 6.23 12.32 18.77
N TRP A 313 5.20 11.63 18.26
CA TRP A 313 3.78 11.91 18.52
C TRP A 313 3.25 11.21 19.79
N PRO A 314 2.22 11.77 20.46
CA PRO A 314 1.51 13.02 20.15
C PRO A 314 2.24 14.29 20.62
N ASP A 315 3.41 14.14 21.26
CA ASP A 315 4.13 15.21 21.96
C ASP A 315 4.81 16.24 21.04
N VAL A 316 4.63 16.16 19.72
CA VAL A 316 5.26 17.09 18.77
C VAL A 316 4.68 18.49 18.92
N LYS A 317 5.34 19.31 19.73
CA LYS A 317 5.18 20.76 19.73
C LYS A 317 6.10 21.33 18.65
N SER A 318 5.67 22.41 18.00
CA SER A 318 6.42 23.12 16.96
C SER A 318 7.79 23.66 17.41
N GLU A 319 8.15 23.53 18.70
CA GLU A 319 9.38 24.05 19.30
C GLU A 319 10.22 22.96 19.97
N LYS A 320 11.28 22.52 19.26
CA LYS A 320 12.56 21.92 19.71
C LYS A 320 12.65 20.46 20.25
N PRO A 321 13.74 19.74 19.86
CA PRO A 321 14.23 19.57 18.50
C PRO A 321 13.51 18.39 17.84
N ALA A 322 13.06 18.63 16.62
CA ALA A 322 12.49 17.64 15.74
C ALA A 322 13.60 16.62 15.36
N VAL A 323 13.42 15.33 15.72
CA VAL A 323 14.40 14.24 15.50
C VAL A 323 13.93 13.32 14.40
N SER A 324 14.81 12.94 13.48
CA SER A 324 14.46 11.92 12.48
C SER A 324 14.42 10.53 13.12
N GLY A 325 13.56 9.67 12.59
CA GLY A 325 13.38 8.33 13.13
C GLY A 325 12.74 7.37 12.14
N GLU A 326 12.65 6.13 12.56
CA GLU A 326 12.12 5.05 11.75
C GLU A 326 11.39 3.97 12.58
N ILE A 327 10.56 3.20 11.87
CA ILE A 327 10.04 1.91 12.30
C ILE A 327 10.38 0.89 11.21
N ASN A 328 10.95 -0.24 11.63
CA ASN A 328 11.25 -1.44 10.86
C ASN A 328 12.23 -1.26 9.68
N ALA A 329 12.95 -0.13 9.58
CA ALA A 329 13.74 0.26 8.40
C ALA A 329 14.74 -0.80 7.93
N PHE A 330 15.27 -1.60 8.83
CA PHE A 330 16.39 -2.51 8.56
C PHE A 330 15.99 -3.97 8.35
N TYR A 331 14.78 -4.37 8.73
CA TYR A 331 14.36 -5.76 8.55
C TYR A 331 14.07 -6.08 7.08
N ARG A 332 14.59 -7.21 6.60
CA ARG A 332 14.41 -7.73 5.24
C ARG A 332 14.14 -9.22 5.30
N TRP A 333 13.62 -9.73 4.19
CA TRP A 333 13.37 -11.17 4.03
C TRP A 333 13.54 -11.63 2.59
N LYS A 334 13.57 -12.95 2.42
CA LYS A 334 13.46 -13.62 1.13
C LYS A 334 12.66 -14.91 1.29
N ASN A 335 11.64 -15.09 0.46
CA ASN A 335 10.88 -16.33 0.43
C ASN A 335 11.70 -17.47 -0.17
N ILE A 336 11.66 -18.65 0.46
CA ILE A 336 12.34 -19.87 -0.02
C ILE A 336 11.31 -20.87 -0.53
N SER A 337 10.32 -21.23 0.29
CA SER A 337 9.26 -22.17 -0.07
C SER A 337 7.97 -21.88 0.71
N ASP A 338 6.82 -22.09 0.07
CA ASP A 338 5.49 -22.07 0.70
C ASP A 338 4.74 -23.27 0.15
N THR A 339 4.64 -24.33 0.94
CA THR A 339 3.98 -25.59 0.60
C THR A 339 2.81 -25.82 1.55
N LYS A 340 1.97 -26.82 1.30
CA LYS A 340 0.81 -27.12 2.17
C LYS A 340 1.20 -27.47 3.61
N ASP A 341 2.42 -27.97 3.81
CA ASP A 341 2.89 -28.49 5.10
C ASP A 341 3.94 -27.59 5.77
N LYS A 342 4.59 -26.72 4.99
CA LYS A 342 5.75 -25.96 5.45
C LYS A 342 5.94 -24.64 4.69
N LEU A 343 6.26 -23.58 5.44
CA LEU A 343 6.82 -22.32 4.94
C LEU A 343 8.30 -22.24 5.33
N GLU A 344 9.15 -21.80 4.40
CA GLU A 344 10.52 -21.39 4.66
C GLU A 344 10.77 -19.98 4.10
N MET A 345 11.27 -19.09 4.95
CA MET A 345 11.72 -17.76 4.55
C MET A 345 12.99 -17.37 5.29
N SER A 346 13.90 -16.69 4.60
CA SER A 346 15.08 -16.08 5.18
C SER A 346 14.73 -14.73 5.80
N LEU A 347 15.18 -14.45 7.03
CA LEU A 347 15.11 -13.15 7.67
C LEU A 347 16.53 -12.61 7.88
N PHE A 348 16.71 -11.30 7.72
CA PHE A 348 18.00 -10.63 7.95
C PHE A 348 17.82 -9.12 8.15
N LEU A 349 18.81 -8.50 8.78
CA LEU A 349 18.98 -7.04 8.78
C LEU A 349 19.77 -6.62 7.54
N VAL A 350 19.33 -5.56 6.87
CA VAL A 350 20.07 -4.97 5.74
C VAL A 350 21.47 -4.57 6.18
N SER A 351 22.48 -4.82 5.36
CA SER A 351 23.87 -4.51 5.72
C SER A 351 24.27 -3.07 5.35
N SER A 352 25.31 -2.55 6.00
CA SER A 352 25.93 -1.26 5.62
C SER A 352 26.59 -1.26 4.24
N LYS A 353 26.74 -2.43 3.61
CA LYS A 353 27.17 -2.57 2.23
C LYS A 353 26.02 -2.30 1.25
N GLU A 354 24.81 -2.72 1.61
CA GLU A 354 23.60 -2.61 0.79
C GLU A 354 22.88 -1.28 1.02
N LEU A 355 22.87 -0.76 2.25
CA LEU A 355 22.23 0.50 2.60
C LEU A 355 23.24 1.48 3.18
N LYS A 356 23.42 2.62 2.49
CA LYS A 356 24.15 3.78 3.02
C LYS A 356 23.15 4.70 3.71
N THR A 357 23.35 4.94 4.99
CA THR A 357 22.45 5.74 5.82
C THR A 357 23.21 6.36 6.98
N SER A 358 22.72 7.50 7.44
CA SER A 358 23.11 8.20 8.67
C SER A 358 22.59 7.51 9.93
N PHE A 359 21.60 6.63 9.81
CA PHE A 359 21.07 5.86 10.93
C PHE A 359 21.99 4.68 11.27
N LYS A 360 22.09 4.35 12.55
CA LYS A 360 22.82 3.16 12.99
C LYS A 360 22.04 1.91 12.61
N ILE A 361 22.56 1.14 11.66
CA ILE A 361 22.10 -0.22 11.39
C ILE A 361 22.53 -1.11 12.56
N PRO A 362 21.60 -1.78 13.28
CA PRO A 362 21.95 -2.68 14.37
C PRO A 362 22.60 -3.96 13.84
N GLU A 363 23.53 -4.55 14.61
CA GLU A 363 24.10 -5.87 14.29
C GLU A 363 23.09 -7.00 14.51
N VAL A 364 22.29 -6.84 15.57
CA VAL A 364 21.19 -7.73 15.98
C VAL A 364 20.03 -6.86 16.47
N SER A 365 18.81 -7.29 16.18
CA SER A 365 17.60 -6.67 16.68
C SER A 365 16.52 -7.73 16.96
N THR A 366 15.75 -7.51 18.01
CA THR A 366 14.66 -8.39 18.42
C THR A 366 13.33 -7.84 17.94
N ALA A 367 12.49 -8.67 17.30
CA ALA A 367 11.12 -8.33 16.94
C ALA A 367 10.17 -9.52 17.06
N ASP A 368 8.89 -9.26 17.26
CA ASP A 368 7.84 -10.23 17.01
C ASP A 368 7.65 -10.37 15.50
N VAL A 369 7.67 -11.60 14.99
CA VAL A 369 7.53 -11.89 13.57
C VAL A 369 6.20 -12.58 13.33
N SER A 370 5.29 -11.90 12.66
CA SER A 370 4.06 -12.51 12.16
C SER A 370 4.16 -12.81 10.66
N VAL A 371 3.50 -13.83 10.15
CA VAL A 371 3.51 -14.13 8.70
C VAL A 371 2.12 -13.96 8.10
N ARG A 372 2.03 -13.21 6.99
CA ARG A 372 0.79 -12.95 6.25
C ARG A 372 0.92 -13.34 4.78
N ARG A 373 -0.22 -13.41 4.08
CA ARG A 373 -0.32 -13.88 2.68
C ARG A 373 0.37 -15.23 2.44
N LEU A 374 0.21 -16.18 3.36
CA LEU A 374 0.58 -17.56 3.06
C LEU A 374 -0.23 -18.04 1.86
N GLN A 375 0.43 -18.69 0.91
CA GLN A 375 -0.15 -19.10 -0.36
C GLN A 375 -0.68 -20.54 -0.30
N ASN A 376 0.09 -21.45 0.29
CA ASN A 376 -0.24 -22.87 0.33
C ASN A 376 -0.40 -23.37 1.77
N LEU A 377 0.46 -22.93 2.68
CA LEU A 377 0.32 -23.23 4.11
C LEU A 377 -0.82 -22.40 4.70
N ASN A 378 -1.79 -23.04 5.36
CA ASN A 378 -2.92 -22.33 5.95
C ASN A 378 -3.22 -22.85 7.36
N PHE A 379 -3.53 -21.94 8.26
CA PHE A 379 -3.89 -22.22 9.65
C PHE A 379 -5.28 -21.68 9.98
N LYS A 380 -6.08 -22.51 10.64
CA LYS A 380 -7.35 -22.09 11.25
C LYS A 380 -7.07 -21.37 12.57
N PRO A 381 -8.02 -20.56 13.06
CA PRO A 381 -7.91 -19.98 14.39
C PRO A 381 -7.66 -21.02 15.48
N GLY A 382 -6.63 -20.81 16.29
CA GLY A 382 -6.20 -21.72 17.36
C GLY A 382 -5.48 -23.01 16.89
N GLU A 383 -5.29 -23.21 15.59
CA GLU A 383 -4.53 -24.36 15.06
C GLU A 383 -3.08 -24.29 15.53
N ALA A 384 -2.55 -25.42 15.99
CA ALA A 384 -1.18 -25.51 16.45
C ALA A 384 -0.20 -25.44 15.27
N PHE A 385 0.98 -24.89 15.53
CA PHE A 385 2.07 -24.86 14.57
C PHE A 385 3.40 -25.08 15.29
N LYS A 386 4.40 -25.54 14.54
CA LYS A 386 5.79 -25.61 14.97
C LYS A 386 6.60 -24.59 14.20
N TRP A 387 7.64 -24.07 14.84
CA TRP A 387 8.56 -23.16 14.17
C TRP A 387 10.01 -23.46 14.55
N ALA A 388 10.90 -23.11 13.63
CA ALA A 388 12.34 -23.14 13.85
C ALA A 388 12.97 -21.90 13.21
N TYR A 389 13.88 -21.24 13.93
CA TYR A 389 14.67 -20.12 13.44
C TYR A 389 16.14 -20.36 13.80
N GLY A 390 16.92 -20.78 12.81
CA GLY A 390 18.25 -21.35 13.06
C GLY A 390 18.15 -22.57 13.98
N GLU A 391 18.85 -22.54 15.11
CA GLU A 391 18.82 -23.60 16.12
C GLU A 391 17.65 -23.48 17.11
N THR A 392 17.01 -22.31 17.18
CA THR A 392 15.89 -22.06 18.10
C THR A 392 14.62 -22.67 17.54
N LYS A 393 13.84 -23.34 18.38
CA LYS A 393 12.59 -24.01 17.99
C LYS A 393 11.51 -23.76 19.03
N GLY A 394 10.26 -23.87 18.60
CA GLY A 394 9.13 -23.84 19.52
C GLY A 394 7.83 -24.26 18.85
N ASP A 395 6.78 -24.23 19.64
CA ASP A 395 5.41 -24.49 19.23
C ASP A 395 4.56 -23.24 19.51
N GLY A 396 3.44 -23.11 18.81
CA GLY A 396 2.50 -22.01 19.02
C GLY A 396 1.10 -22.34 18.52
N LYS A 397 0.20 -21.36 18.63
CA LYS A 397 -1.15 -21.44 18.08
C LYS A 397 -1.45 -20.20 17.24
N ALA A 398 -2.08 -20.39 16.09
CA ALA A 398 -2.56 -19.30 15.26
C ALA A 398 -3.61 -18.47 16.03
N ASP A 399 -3.63 -17.15 15.80
CA ASP A 399 -4.58 -16.26 16.49
C ASP A 399 -6.01 -16.35 15.92
N ALA A 400 -6.89 -15.45 16.36
CA ALA A 400 -8.29 -15.40 15.90
C ALA A 400 -8.45 -15.16 14.39
N GLU A 401 -7.46 -14.56 13.72
CA GLU A 401 -7.43 -14.35 12.27
C GLU A 401 -6.70 -15.51 11.54
N GLY A 402 -6.16 -16.50 12.28
CA GLY A 402 -5.32 -17.56 11.71
C GLY A 402 -3.88 -17.11 11.46
N VAL A 403 -3.46 -15.96 11.99
CA VAL A 403 -2.12 -15.41 11.80
C VAL A 403 -1.15 -16.05 12.78
N ILE A 404 0.01 -16.45 12.24
CA ILE A 404 1.12 -17.02 13.00
C ILE A 404 2.01 -15.89 13.49
N THR A 405 2.38 -15.92 14.78
CA THR A 405 3.31 -14.97 15.39
C THR A 405 4.33 -15.70 16.24
N ILE A 406 5.60 -15.40 16.02
CA ILE A 406 6.73 -15.90 16.80
C ILE A 406 7.29 -14.71 17.59
N PRO A 407 7.22 -14.73 18.92
CA PRO A 407 7.64 -13.59 19.72
C PRO A 407 9.17 -13.50 19.81
N ALA A 408 9.68 -12.27 19.92
CA ALA A 408 11.06 -11.97 20.25
C ALA A 408 12.13 -12.71 19.40
N VAL A 409 11.93 -12.80 18.08
CA VAL A 409 12.91 -13.32 17.14
C VAL A 409 14.11 -12.38 17.05
N LYS A 410 15.31 -12.90 17.33
CA LYS A 410 16.58 -12.15 17.19
C LYS A 410 17.08 -12.20 15.74
N VAL A 411 16.81 -11.16 14.97
CA VAL A 411 17.26 -11.02 13.58
C VAL A 411 18.64 -10.35 13.55
N ALA A 412 19.58 -10.90 12.77
CA ALA A 412 20.93 -10.38 12.63
C ALA A 412 21.23 -10.04 11.16
N GLY A 413 22.38 -9.41 10.90
CA GLY A 413 22.85 -9.19 9.52
C GLY A 413 23.11 -10.48 8.73
N GLN A 414 23.42 -11.58 9.43
CA GLN A 414 23.52 -12.91 8.80
C GLN A 414 22.12 -13.47 8.53
N THR A 415 21.90 -13.89 7.28
CA THR A 415 20.66 -14.55 6.87
C THR A 415 20.41 -15.82 7.67
N THR A 416 19.23 -15.90 8.29
CA THR A 416 18.77 -17.08 9.03
C THR A 416 17.38 -17.49 8.53
N THR A 417 17.18 -18.79 8.35
CA THR A 417 15.90 -19.33 7.86
C THR A 417 14.92 -19.50 9.01
N LEU A 418 13.75 -18.89 8.85
CA LEU A 418 12.53 -19.21 9.58
C LEU A 418 11.78 -20.33 8.85
N THR A 419 11.44 -21.38 9.59
CA THR A 419 10.58 -22.48 9.15
C THR A 419 9.32 -22.50 10.00
N ILE A 420 8.15 -22.63 9.37
CA ILE A 420 6.86 -22.85 10.05
C ILE A 420 6.22 -24.11 9.46
N SER A 421 5.71 -25.00 10.29
CA SER A 421 4.98 -26.20 9.86
C SER A 421 3.77 -26.47 10.75
N LYS A 422 2.89 -27.36 10.29
CA LYS A 422 1.82 -27.93 11.12
C LYS A 422 2.36 -28.89 12.19
#